data_AF-A0A7D9EPX0-F1
#
_entry.id   AF-A0A7D9EPX0-F1
#
_cell.length_a   1.000
_cell.length_b   1.000
_cell.length_c   1.000
_cell.angle_alpha   90.00
_cell.angle_beta   90.00
_cell.angle_gamma   90.00
#
_symmetry.space_group_name_H-M   'P 1'
#
loop_
_entity.id
_entity.type
_entity.pdbx_description
1 polymer ?
#
loop_
_entity_poly.entity_id
_entity_poly.type
_entity_poly.pdbx_seq_one_letter_code
_entity_poly.pdbx_strand_id
1 'polypeptide(L)'
;MWSDGCGAQNRNATLLSAVSSWAQSHKKEVLVKYLEKGHTQMEVDSVHAKIESKQNNVDLETPADYCRIVKEARRHPCSFKCNYLEYDFFKDFEATQACI
;
A
#
# COMPACT_ATOMS: atom_id res chain seq x y z
N MET A 1 12.11 -19.28 -3.61
CA MET A 1 12.18 -17.82 -3.40
C MET A 1 10.77 -17.24 -3.48
N TRP A 2 10.43 -16.25 -2.65
CA TRP A 2 9.17 -15.51 -2.73
C TRP A 2 9.41 -14.15 -3.39
N SER A 3 8.57 -13.80 -4.36
CA SER A 3 8.54 -12.49 -5.02
C SER A 3 7.24 -11.81 -4.63
N ASP A 4 7.32 -10.75 -3.81
CA ASP A 4 6.16 -9.94 -3.44
C ASP A 4 5.88 -8.87 -4.51
N GLY A 5 4.60 -8.60 -4.74
CA GLY A 5 4.14 -7.61 -5.72
C GLY A 5 4.08 -6.19 -5.17
N CYS A 6 4.99 -5.83 -4.25
CA CYS A 6 4.97 -4.51 -3.61
C CYS A 6 5.04 -3.43 -4.69
N GLY A 7 4.09 -2.48 -4.68
CA GLY A 7 4.03 -1.35 -5.61
C GLY A 7 3.31 -1.62 -6.95
N ALA A 8 2.39 -2.57 -7.03
CA ALA A 8 1.67 -2.89 -8.28
C ALA A 8 2.60 -3.27 -9.45
N GLN A 9 3.81 -3.75 -9.13
CA GLN A 9 4.73 -4.33 -10.09
C GLN A 9 4.33 -5.78 -10.35
N ASN A 10 3.42 -5.92 -11.30
CA ASN A 10 3.08 -7.17 -11.95
C ASN A 10 4.36 -7.96 -12.27
N ARG A 11 4.52 -9.16 -11.68
CA ARG A 11 5.48 -10.21 -12.08
C ARG A 11 6.83 -9.63 -12.55
N ASN A 12 7.68 -9.21 -11.61
CA ASN A 12 8.98 -8.60 -11.89
C ASN A 12 9.81 -9.44 -12.89
N ALA A 13 9.71 -9.12 -14.17
CA ALA A 13 10.31 -9.88 -15.26
C ALA A 13 11.83 -9.84 -15.17
N THR A 14 12.38 -8.71 -14.73
CA THR A 14 13.81 -8.51 -14.47
C THR A 14 14.34 -9.50 -13.44
N LEU A 15 13.61 -9.68 -12.33
CA LEU A 15 13.95 -10.68 -11.31
C LEU A 15 13.93 -12.09 -11.89
N LEU A 16 12.88 -12.46 -12.64
CA LEU A 16 12.77 -13.78 -13.27
C LEU A 16 13.89 -14.04 -14.28
N SER A 17 14.26 -13.05 -15.09
CA SER A 17 15.36 -13.15 -16.06
C SER A 17 16.71 -13.37 -15.36
N ALA A 18 16.99 -12.63 -14.27
CA ALA A 18 18.21 -12.79 -13.50
C ALA A 18 18.29 -14.17 -12.83
N VAL A 19 17.21 -14.62 -12.20
CA VAL A 19 17.13 -15.94 -11.54
C VAL A 19 17.28 -17.06 -12.57
N SER A 20 16.66 -16.94 -13.74
CA SER A 20 16.79 -17.92 -14.83
C SER A 20 18.22 -18.02 -15.34
N SER A 21 18.90 -16.89 -15.57
CA SER A 21 20.31 -16.87 -15.98
C SER A 21 21.21 -17.53 -14.94
N TRP A 22 21.02 -17.20 -13.66
CA TRP A 22 21.78 -17.81 -12.57
C TRP A 22 21.55 -19.33 -12.46
N ALA A 23 20.30 -19.78 -12.59
CA ALA A 23 19.91 -21.19 -12.55
C ALA A 23 20.58 -21.98 -13.68
N GLN A 24 20.63 -21.41 -14.89
CA GLN A 24 21.31 -22.02 -16.04
C GLN A 24 22.83 -22.13 -15.81
N SER A 25 23.47 -21.08 -15.30
CA SER A 25 24.92 -21.10 -15.04
C SER A 25 25.31 -22.10 -13.95
N HIS A 26 24.47 -22.28 -12.93
CA HIS A 26 24.76 -23.16 -11.79
C HIS A 26 24.15 -24.56 -11.91
N LYS A 27 23.39 -24.83 -12.98
CA LYS A 27 22.64 -26.09 -13.21
C LYS A 27 21.79 -26.49 -12.00
N LYS A 28 21.10 -25.52 -11.40
CA LYS A 28 20.23 -25.72 -10.24
C LYS A 28 18.80 -25.34 -10.55
N GLU A 29 17.87 -26.08 -9.97
CA GLU A 29 16.45 -25.78 -10.07
C GLU A 29 16.05 -24.74 -9.01
N VAL A 30 15.30 -23.71 -9.42
CA VAL A 30 14.85 -22.64 -8.53
C VAL A 30 13.33 -22.50 -8.64
N LEU A 31 12.63 -22.82 -7.54
CA LEU A 31 11.21 -22.57 -7.43
C LEU A 31 10.95 -21.12 -7.01
N VAL A 32 10.31 -20.35 -7.89
CA VAL A 32 9.86 -18.97 -7.61
C VAL A 32 8.36 -18.99 -7.33
N LYS A 33 8.00 -18.64 -6.09
CA LYS A 33 6.61 -18.47 -5.66
C LYS A 33 6.24 -17.00 -5.78
N TYR A 34 5.06 -16.73 -6.35
CA TYR A 34 4.49 -15.40 -6.44
C TYR A 34 3.05 -15.43 -5.91
N LEU A 35 2.59 -14.27 -5.45
CA LEU A 35 1.22 -14.10 -4.96
C LEU A 35 0.28 -13.87 -6.15
N GLU A 36 -0.76 -14.69 -6.26
CA GLU A 36 -1.81 -14.50 -7.26
C GLU A 36 -2.75 -13.36 -6.85
N LYS A 37 -3.30 -12.66 -7.85
CA LYS A 37 -4.20 -11.51 -7.64
C LYS A 37 -5.43 -11.98 -6.85
N GLY A 38 -5.66 -11.38 -5.68
CA GLY A 38 -6.79 -11.71 -4.79
C GLY A 38 -6.41 -12.47 -3.51
N HIS A 39 -5.16 -12.91 -3.36
CA HIS A 39 -4.71 -13.62 -2.15
C HIS A 39 -4.09 -12.73 -1.08
N THR A 40 -3.78 -11.47 -1.39
CA THR A 40 -3.41 -10.45 -0.39
C THR A 40 -4.63 -9.60 -0.11
N GLN A 41 -5.50 -10.05 0.79
CA GLN A 41 -6.43 -9.13 1.44
C GLN A 41 -5.62 -8.29 2.42
N MET A 42 -5.14 -7.11 2.00
CA MET A 42 -4.58 -6.19 2.99
C MET A 42 -5.75 -5.62 3.79
N GLU A 43 -5.62 -5.55 5.11
CA GLU A 43 -6.64 -4.94 5.96
C GLU A 43 -6.95 -3.51 5.51
N VAL A 44 -5.94 -2.82 4.98
CA VAL A 44 -6.00 -1.47 4.40
C VAL A 44 -6.96 -1.39 3.21
N ASP A 45 -7.03 -2.42 2.36
CA ASP A 45 -7.94 -2.44 1.21
C ASP A 45 -9.42 -2.44 1.66
N SER A 46 -9.70 -3.12 2.77
CA SER A 46 -11.04 -3.12 3.37
C SER A 46 -11.44 -1.76 3.96
N VAL A 47 -10.46 -0.96 4.39
CA VAL A 47 -10.66 0.40 4.87
C VAL A 47 -10.95 1.33 3.71
N HIS A 48 -10.13 1.28 2.64
CA HIS A 48 -10.33 2.09 1.45
C HIS A 48 -11.70 1.84 0.80
N ALA A 49 -12.09 0.58 0.60
CA ALA A 49 -13.38 0.25 0.01
C ALA A 49 -14.58 0.81 0.80
N LYS A 50 -14.49 0.83 2.14
CA LYS A 50 -15.54 1.41 3.01
C LYS A 50 -15.59 2.93 2.92
N ILE A 51 -14.44 3.59 2.83
CA ILE A 51 -14.37 5.05 2.70
C ILE A 51 -14.90 5.46 1.31
N GLU A 52 -14.46 4.80 0.24
CA GLU A 52 -14.89 5.08 -1.13
C GLU A 52 -16.40 4.88 -1.32
N SER A 53 -16.95 3.77 -0.83
CA SER A 53 -18.40 3.53 -0.92
C SER A 53 -19.22 4.59 -0.19
N LYS A 54 -18.70 5.17 0.90
CA LYS A 54 -19.35 6.25 1.63
C LYS A 54 -19.17 7.60 0.93
N GLN A 55 -17.98 7.87 0.40
CA GLN A 55 -17.65 9.09 -0.34
C GLN A 55 -18.50 9.25 -1.59
N ASN A 56 -18.75 8.18 -2.34
CA ASN A 56 -19.58 8.22 -3.56
C ASN A 56 -21.04 8.67 -3.32
N ASN A 57 -21.50 8.71 -2.06
CA ASN A 57 -22.85 9.08 -1.67
C ASN A 57 -22.93 10.45 -0.95
N VAL A 58 -21.83 11.19 -0.84
CA VAL A 58 -21.75 12.44 -0.08
C VAL A 58 -20.89 13.46 -0.82
N ASP A 59 -21.40 14.67 -1.03
CA ASP A 59 -20.62 15.77 -1.60
C ASP A 59 -19.57 16.27 -0.59
N LEU A 60 -18.34 16.43 -1.08
CA LEU A 60 -17.18 16.89 -0.32
C LEU A 60 -16.86 18.34 -0.69
N GLU A 61 -17.13 19.27 0.23
CA GLU A 61 -16.83 20.69 0.03
C GLU A 61 -15.55 21.12 0.75
N THR A 62 -15.23 20.50 1.90
CA THR A 62 -14.05 20.85 2.70
C THR A 62 -13.22 19.64 3.11
N PRO A 63 -11.90 19.82 3.38
CA PRO A 63 -11.07 18.76 3.95
C PRO A 63 -11.56 18.24 5.32
N ALA A 64 -12.27 19.08 6.08
CA ALA A 64 -12.85 18.67 7.36
C ALA A 64 -13.98 17.64 7.17
N ASP A 65 -14.75 17.76 6.08
CA ASP A 65 -15.78 16.79 5.70
C ASP A 65 -15.17 15.43 5.40
N TYR A 66 -13.96 15.39 4.84
CA TYR A 66 -13.26 14.14 4.61
C TYR A 66 -13.00 13.38 5.92
N CYS A 67 -12.54 14.07 6.98
CA CYS A 67 -12.38 13.44 8.28
C CYS A 67 -13.71 12.94 8.88
N ARG A 68 -14.82 13.63 8.61
CA ARG A 68 -16.15 13.19 9.02
C ARG A 68 -16.56 11.92 8.28
N ILE A 69 -16.40 11.87 6.96
CA ILE A 69 -16.70 10.68 6.13
C ILE A 69 -15.88 9.48 6.58
N VAL A 70 -14.57 9.66 6.82
CA VAL A 70 -13.69 8.58 7.30
C VAL A 70 -14.19 8.02 8.64
N LYS A 71 -14.59 8.87 9.59
CA LYS A 71 -15.16 8.41 10.87
C LYS A 71 -16.49 7.66 10.68
N GLU A 72 -17.33 8.11 9.76
CA GLU A 72 -18.64 7.51 9.48
C GLU A 72 -18.58 6.23 8.62
N ALA A 73 -17.50 6.02 7.85
CA ALA A 73 -17.36 4.93 6.90
C ALA A 73 -17.42 3.52 7.53
N ARG A 74 -17.14 3.40 8.83
CA ARG A 74 -17.26 2.13 9.56
C ARG A 74 -18.02 2.31 10.88
N ARG A 75 -19.16 1.64 11.03
CA ARG A 75 -19.96 1.67 12.27
C ARG A 75 -19.66 0.50 13.22
N HIS A 76 -19.27 -0.66 12.68
CA HIS A 76 -18.87 -1.85 13.45
C HIS A 76 -17.53 -2.42 12.97
N PRO A 77 -16.64 -2.91 13.86
CA PRO A 77 -16.76 -2.92 15.32
C PRO A 77 -16.57 -1.55 15.98
N CYS A 78 -15.75 -0.66 15.39
CA CYS A 78 -15.53 0.72 15.84
C CYS A 78 -15.30 1.65 14.64
N SER A 79 -15.60 2.94 14.79
CA SER A 79 -15.28 3.98 13.79
C SER A 79 -13.77 4.17 13.58
N PHE A 80 -13.38 4.65 12.40
CA PHE A 80 -11.99 4.96 12.10
C PHE A 80 -11.55 6.23 12.84
N LYS A 81 -10.29 6.27 13.28
CA LYS A 81 -9.70 7.45 13.90
C LYS A 81 -9.07 8.34 12.83
N CYS A 82 -9.65 9.52 12.58
CA CYS A 82 -9.02 10.55 11.75
C CYS A 82 -8.18 11.46 12.65
N ASN A 83 -6.87 11.47 12.47
CA ASN A 83 -5.96 12.43 13.11
C ASN A 83 -5.62 13.50 12.08
N TYR A 84 -5.75 14.77 12.45
CA TYR A 84 -5.17 15.85 11.66
C TYR A 84 -3.65 15.81 11.82
N LEU A 85 -2.95 15.88 10.69
CA LEU A 85 -1.50 15.94 10.68
C LEU A 85 -1.11 17.41 10.79
N GLU A 86 -0.31 17.72 11.81
CA GLU A 86 0.30 19.04 11.96
C GLU A 86 1.65 19.06 11.23
N TYR A 87 2.21 20.25 11.02
CA TYR A 87 3.50 20.41 10.31
C TYR A 87 4.63 19.60 10.95
N ASP A 88 4.59 19.40 12.27
CA ASP A 88 5.54 18.59 13.03
C ASP A 88 5.56 17.10 12.64
N PHE A 89 4.52 16.60 11.99
CA PHE A 89 4.48 15.21 11.49
C PHE A 89 5.40 15.02 10.28
N PHE A 90 5.56 16.06 9.46
CA PHE A 90 6.35 15.98 8.24
C PHE A 90 7.82 16.16 8.59
N LYS A 91 8.66 15.21 8.15
CA LYS A 91 10.10 15.35 8.31
C LYS A 91 10.59 16.50 7.44
N ASP A 92 11.28 17.44 8.07
CA ASP A 92 12.03 18.47 7.37
C ASP A 92 13.29 17.87 6.76
N PHE A 93 13.25 17.65 5.45
CA PHE A 93 14.37 17.12 4.69
C PHE A 93 15.42 18.19 4.35
N GLU A 94 15.10 19.48 4.49
CA GLU A 94 16.10 20.56 4.34
C GLU A 94 17.05 20.57 5.54
N ALA A 95 16.51 20.37 6.75
CA ALA A 95 17.30 20.20 7.97
C ALA A 95 18.11 18.89 8.00
N THR A 96 17.81 17.92 7.12
CA THR A 96 18.50 16.62 7.05
C THR A 96 19.65 16.60 6.03
N GLN A 97 20.03 17.74 5.43
CA GLN A 97 21.32 17.88 4.73
C GLN A 97 22.49 17.97 5.74
N ALA A 98 22.62 16.98 6.62
CA ALA A 98 23.79 16.82 7.47
C ALA A 98 24.81 15.91 6.77
N CYS A 99 25.84 16.57 6.20
CA CYS A 99 27.14 16.03 5.80
C CYS A 99 27.15 14.94 4.71
N ILE A 100 27.36 15.37 3.46
CA ILE A 100 28.18 14.64 2.49
C ILE A 100 29.60 15.19 2.59
#